data_AF-A0A2V9ZUS6-F1
#
_entry.id   AF-A0A2V9ZUS6-F1
#
_cell.length_a   1.000
_cell.length_b   1.000
_cell.length_c   1.000
_cell.angle_alpha   90.00
_cell.angle_beta   90.00
_cell.angle_gamma   90.00
#
_symmetry.space_group_name_H-M   'P 1'
#
loop_
_entity.id
_entity.type
_entity.pdbx_description
1 polymer ?
#
loop_
_entity_poly.entity_id
_entity_poly.type
_entity_poly.pdbx_seq_one_letter_code
_entity_poly.pdbx_strand_id
1 'polypeptide(L)'
;MGTGLLDKYLFQGFSAGPRIEVLKEIWLYSTIGRSSRSGDKAASLNQLYGINFGHLPWTRIRADVHWSKFTSSFGAGKYSAVSISRSFHESYRWELLAGIQSF
;
A
#
# COMPACT_ATOMS: atom_id res chain seq x y z
N MET A 1 18.34 -14.08 5.58
CA MET A 1 18.33 -15.00 4.42
C MET A 1 16.89 -15.33 4.07
N GLY A 2 16.50 -15.13 2.81
CA GLY A 2 15.30 -15.74 2.22
C GLY A 2 13.95 -15.05 2.46
N THR A 3 13.61 -14.07 1.61
CA THR A 3 12.24 -13.82 1.06
C THR A 3 12.23 -12.69 0.03
N GLY A 4 13.30 -11.90 -0.11
CA GLY A 4 13.39 -10.80 -1.08
C GLY A 4 13.55 -11.18 -2.56
N LEU A 5 13.58 -12.48 -2.90
CA LEU A 5 13.84 -12.95 -4.27
C LEU A 5 12.65 -13.64 -4.94
N LEU A 6 11.58 -13.98 -4.20
CA LEU A 6 10.38 -14.56 -4.82
C LEU A 6 9.35 -13.49 -5.22
N ASP A 7 9.33 -12.36 -4.50
CA ASP A 7 8.37 -11.28 -4.77
C ASP A 7 8.76 -10.42 -5.99
N LYS A 8 10.04 -10.47 -6.40
CA LYS A 8 10.57 -9.69 -7.53
C LYS A 8 10.19 -10.24 -8.90
N TYR A 9 9.57 -11.41 -8.96
CA TYR A 9 9.26 -12.11 -10.21
C TYR A 9 7.77 -12.12 -10.58
N LEU A 10 6.86 -11.63 -9.72
CA LEU A 10 5.44 -11.50 -10.07
C LEU A 10 4.96 -10.08 -10.34
N PHE A 11 5.70 -9.05 -9.91
CA PHE A 11 5.37 -7.63 -10.15
C PHE A 11 6.56 -6.86 -10.70
N GLN A 12 6.90 -7.06 -11.99
CA GLN A 12 7.72 -6.09 -12.73
C GLN A 12 6.86 -4.88 -13.11
N GLY A 13 6.72 -3.95 -12.17
CA GLY A 13 6.03 -2.69 -12.40
C GLY A 13 6.81 -1.53 -11.81
N PHE A 14 6.89 -0.43 -12.56
CA PHE A 14 7.42 0.82 -12.05
C PHE A 14 6.29 1.58 -11.38
N SER A 15 6.48 2.01 -10.13
CA SER A 15 5.53 2.81 -9.39
C SER A 15 6.21 4.02 -8.78
N ALA A 16 5.68 5.20 -9.03
CA ALA A 16 6.19 6.44 -8.49
C ALA A 16 5.03 7.34 -8.08
N GLY A 17 5.24 8.16 -7.06
CA GLY A 17 4.30 9.20 -6.74
C GLY A 17 4.69 10.00 -5.51
N PRO A 18 3.98 11.11 -5.27
CA PRO A 18 4.31 12.02 -4.20
C PRO A 18 3.96 11.41 -2.84
N ARG A 19 4.86 11.60 -1.87
CA ARG A 19 4.60 11.39 -0.46
C ARG A 19 4.93 12.68 0.28
N ILE A 20 3.93 13.25 0.95
CA ILE A 20 4.02 14.56 1.58
C ILE A 20 3.57 14.41 3.03
N GLU A 21 4.36 14.93 3.96
CA GLU A 21 3.93 15.12 5.35
C GLU A 21 3.10 16.40 5.43
N VAL A 22 1.82 16.26 5.81
CA VAL A 22 0.88 17.39 5.85
C VAL A 22 0.81 18.00 7.24
N LEU A 23 0.90 17.16 8.26
CA LEU A 23 0.89 17.54 9.66
C LEU A 23 1.86 16.62 10.39
N LYS A 24 2.32 17.01 11.57
CA LYS A 24 3.23 16.21 12.39
C LYS A 24 2.73 14.76 12.50
N GLU A 25 3.47 13.85 11.86
CA GLU A 25 3.14 12.42 11.76
C GLU A 25 1.89 12.05 10.92
N ILE A 26 1.39 12.91 10.05
CA ILE A 26 0.34 12.60 9.06
C ILE A 26 0.93 12.73 7.66
N TRP A 27 1.03 11.61 6.96
CA TRP A 27 1.56 11.52 5.61
C TRP A 27 0.44 11.21 4.63
N LEU A 28 0.36 12.02 3.58
CA LEU A 28 -0.41 11.68 2.39
C LEU A 28 0.53 11.12 1.34
N TYR A 29 0.12 10.03 0.70
CA TYR A 29 0.86 9.49 -0.42
C TYR A 29 -0.08 9.08 -1.53
N SER A 30 0.38 9.31 -2.75
CA SER A 30 -0.24 8.79 -3.94
C SER A 30 0.85 8.09 -4.73
N THR A 31 0.52 6.97 -5.36
CA THR A 31 1.45 6.18 -6.12
C THR A 31 0.74 5.73 -7.37
N ILE A 32 1.30 6.07 -8.52
CA ILE A 32 0.80 5.60 -9.80
C ILE A 32 1.88 4.71 -10.37
N GLY A 33 1.52 3.47 -10.67
CA GLY A 33 2.41 2.48 -11.20
C GLY A 33 1.86 1.82 -12.44
N ARG A 34 2.75 1.39 -13.31
CA ARG A 34 2.43 0.61 -14.49
C ARG A 34 3.14 -0.73 -14.35
N SER A 35 2.36 -1.80 -14.35
CA SER A 35 2.89 -3.17 -14.39
C SER A 35 2.62 -3.78 -15.75
N SER A 36 3.66 -4.34 -16.36
CA SER A 36 3.57 -5.15 -17.57
C SER A 36 4.03 -6.54 -17.21
N ARG A 37 3.09 -7.47 -17.00
CA ARG A 37 3.44 -8.88 -16.88
C ARG A 37 3.90 -9.35 -18.25
N SER A 38 5.08 -9.96 -18.32
CA SER A 38 5.65 -10.51 -19.56
C SER A 38 4.69 -11.58 -20.11
N GLY A 39 3.86 -11.21 -21.09
CA GLY A 39 2.81 -12.07 -21.67
C GLY A 39 1.50 -11.35 -22.03
N ASP A 40 1.20 -10.19 -21.43
CA ASP A 40 -0.07 -9.48 -21.66
C ASP A 40 0.04 -8.35 -22.69
N LYS A 41 -0.91 -8.30 -23.64
CA LYS A 41 -1.01 -7.29 -24.72
C LYS A 41 -1.29 -5.86 -24.25
N ALA A 42 -1.59 -5.62 -22.97
CA ALA A 42 -1.83 -4.27 -22.49
C ALA A 42 -1.45 -4.06 -21.02
N ALA A 43 -1.04 -2.83 -20.73
CA ALA A 43 -0.43 -2.45 -19.48
C ALA A 43 -1.45 -2.27 -18.35
N SER A 44 -1.15 -2.87 -17.19
CA SER A 44 -1.98 -2.72 -16.00
C SER A 44 -1.56 -1.48 -15.24
N LEU A 45 -2.48 -0.51 -15.13
CA LEU A 45 -2.25 0.74 -14.45
C LEU A 45 -2.79 0.62 -13.01
N ASN A 46 -1.89 0.75 -12.05
CA ASN A 46 -2.15 0.69 -10.62
C ASN A 46 -2.12 2.11 -10.06
N GLN A 47 -3.22 2.55 -9.47
CA GLN A 47 -3.31 3.84 -8.79
C GLN A 47 -3.59 3.57 -7.33
N LEU A 48 -2.64 3.91 -6.47
CA LEU A 48 -2.78 3.83 -5.03
C LEU A 48 -2.83 5.24 -4.46
N TYR A 49 -3.76 5.44 -3.54
CA TYR A 49 -3.87 6.65 -2.74
C TYR A 49 -3.93 6.22 -1.29
N GLY A 50 -3.22 6.88 -0.40
CA GLY A 50 -3.19 6.50 0.99
C GLY A 50 -2.87 7.64 1.94
N ILE A 51 -3.31 7.44 3.17
CA ILE A 51 -3.08 8.31 4.30
C ILE A 51 -2.44 7.45 5.39
N ASN A 52 -1.27 7.86 5.83
CA ASN A 52 -0.54 7.22 6.90
C ASN A 52 -0.50 8.17 8.10
N PHE A 53 -1.20 7.79 9.15
CA PHE A 53 -1.10 8.35 10.47
C PHE A 53 0.02 7.60 11.21
N GLY A 54 1.11 8.31 11.49
CA GLY A 54 2.24 7.86 12.29
C GLY A 54 1.89 7.77 13.77
N HIS A 55 2.87 7.94 14.66
CA HIS A 55 2.66 7.82 16.09
C HIS A 55 1.84 9.00 16.64
N LEU A 56 0.71 8.65 17.25
CA LEU A 56 0.17 9.52 18.28
C LEU A 56 1.18 9.61 19.45
N PRO A 57 1.56 10.81 19.90
CA PRO A 57 2.60 11.01 20.91
C PRO A 57 2.30 10.29 22.24
N TRP A 58 1.02 10.01 22.53
CA TRP A 58 0.62 9.35 23.77
C TRP A 58 0.40 7.83 23.65
N THR A 59 0.04 7.33 22.46
CA THR A 59 -0.39 5.93 22.28
C THR A 59 0.49 5.12 21.34
N ARG A 60 1.41 5.76 20.60
CA ARG A 60 2.24 5.16 19.55
C ARG A 60 1.45 4.27 18.58
N ILE A 61 0.16 4.59 18.39
CA ILE A 61 -0.69 3.95 17.40
C ILE A 61 -0.33 4.55 16.06
N ARG A 62 -0.13 3.70 15.06
CA ARG A 62 -0.06 4.06 13.64
C ARG A 62 -1.27 3.48 12.93
N ALA A 63 -1.87 4.27 12.05
CA ALA A 63 -2.94 3.81 11.19
C ALA A 63 -2.57 4.16 9.75
N ASP A 64 -2.62 3.20 8.85
CA ASP A 64 -2.41 3.42 7.43
C ASP A 64 -3.63 2.94 6.67
N VAL A 65 -4.19 3.84 5.87
CA VAL A 65 -5.33 3.55 5.01
C VAL A 65 -4.89 3.79 3.59
N HIS A 66 -5.07 2.80 2.73
CA HIS A 66 -4.78 2.95 1.31
C HIS A 66 -5.84 2.31 0.43
N TRP A 67 -6.14 3.00 -0.66
CA TRP A 67 -7.04 2.57 -1.73
C TRP A 67 -6.21 2.34 -2.97
N SER A 68 -6.19 1.10 -3.45
CA SER A 68 -5.52 0.69 -4.68
C SER A 68 -6.57 0.35 -5.72
N LYS A 69 -6.48 1.00 -6.88
CA LYS A 69 -7.28 0.71 -8.06
C LYS A 69 -6.36 0.10 -9.11
N PHE A 70 -6.68 -1.09 -9.58
CA PHE A 70 -5.99 -1.69 -10.71
C PHE A 70 -6.92 -1.65 -11.92
N THR A 71 -6.41 -1.15 -13.05
CA THR A 71 -7.12 -1.17 -14.33
C THR A 71 -6.30 -2.00 -15.29
N SER A 72 -6.82 -3.16 -15.68
CA SER A 72 -6.23 -4.05 -16.68
C SER A 72 -7.21 -4.28 -17.82
N SER A 73 -6.69 -4.68 -18.98
CA SER A 73 -7.44 -5.02 -20.20
C SER A 73 -8.43 -6.17 -20.03
N PHE A 74 -8.20 -7.02 -19.03
CA PHE A 74 -9.04 -8.17 -18.69
C PHE A 74 -9.99 -7.90 -17.52
N GLY A 75 -9.91 -6.73 -16.88
CA GLY A 75 -10.74 -6.38 -15.74
C GLY A 75 -10.19 -5.19 -14.94
N ALA A 76 -11.09 -4.43 -14.33
CA ALA A 76 -10.75 -3.35 -13.42
C ALA A 76 -11.33 -3.67 -12.04
N GLY A 77 -10.50 -3.60 -11.00
CA GLY A 77 -10.93 -3.87 -9.63
C GLY A 77 -10.42 -2.81 -8.67
N LYS A 78 -11.15 -2.67 -7.56
CA LYS A 78 -10.85 -1.71 -6.49
C LYS A 78 -10.55 -2.50 -5.22
N TYR A 79 -9.40 -2.24 -4.65
CA TYR A 79 -8.97 -2.79 -3.38
C TYR A 79 -8.82 -1.66 -2.38
N SER A 80 -9.49 -1.78 -1.24
CA SER A 80 -9.35 -0.83 -0.14
C SER A 80 -8.78 -1.58 1.04
N ALA A 81 -7.67 -1.13 1.59
CA ALA A 81 -7.09 -1.71 2.79
C ALA A 81 -6.85 -0.66 3.86
N VAL A 82 -7.10 -1.09 5.08
CA VAL A 82 -6.85 -0.39 6.33
C VAL A 82 -5.91 -1.27 7.14
N SER A 83 -4.87 -0.65 7.67
CA SER A 83 -3.97 -1.25 8.63
C SER A 83 -3.86 -0.37 9.85
N ILE A 84 -3.92 -0.98 11.02
CA ILE A 84 -3.74 -0.31 12.29
C ILE A 84 -2.70 -1.10 13.06
N SER A 85 -1.64 -0.43 13.48
CA SER A 85 -0.60 -1.04 14.30
C SER A 85 -0.37 -0.24 15.57
N ARG A 86 -0.05 -0.92 16.66
CA ARG A 86 0.30 -0.30 17.93
C ARG A 86 1.49 -1.01 18.53
N SER A 87 2.48 -0.22 18.92
CA SER A 87 3.67 -0.70 19.63
C SER A 87 3.54 -0.29 21.10
N PHE A 88 3.36 -1.26 22.00
CA PHE A 88 3.18 -1.00 23.44
C PHE A 88 4.51 -0.88 24.19
N HIS A 89 5.50 -1.66 23.76
CA HIS A 89 6.89 -1.66 24.23
C HIS A 89 7.78 -2.17 23.11
N GLU A 90 9.10 -2.08 23.24
CA GLU A 90 10.07 -2.58 22.24
C GLU A 90 9.86 -4.07 21.89
N SER A 91 9.12 -4.81 22.71
CA SER A 91 8.88 -6.26 22.56
C SER A 91 7.51 -6.63 21.98
N TYR A 92 6.50 -5.76 22.03
CA TYR A 92 5.12 -6.11 21.63
C TYR A 92 4.53 -5.12 20.63
N ARG A 93 4.37 -5.60 19.39
CA ARG A 93 3.69 -4.92 18.29
C ARG A 93 2.45 -5.70 17.88
N TRP A 94 1.34 -5.01 17.80
CA TRP A 94 0.05 -5.56 17.40
C TRP A 94 -0.28 -4.90 16.07
N GLU A 95 -0.78 -5.68 15.12
CA GLU A 95 -1.13 -5.20 13.79
C GLU A 95 -2.41 -5.85 13.34
N LEU A 96 -3.34 -5.01 12.88
CA LEU A 96 -4.65 -5.38 12.42
C LEU A 96 -4.78 -4.89 10.98
N LEU A 97 -4.95 -5.84 10.06
CA LEU A 97 -5.07 -5.59 8.62
C LEU A 97 -6.48 -5.98 8.18
N ALA A 98 -7.20 -5.06 7.57
CA ALA A 98 -8.53 -5.28 7.02
C ALA A 98 -8.54 -4.80 5.56
N GLY A 99 -8.84 -5.70 4.64
CA GLY A 99 -8.90 -5.41 3.20
C GLY A 99 -10.27 -5.78 2.64
N ILE A 100 -10.85 -4.88 1.85
CA ILE A 100 -12.07 -5.13 1.09
C ILE A 100 -11.70 -5.07 -0.38
N GLN A 101 -11.96 -6.17 -1.09
CA GLN A 101 -11.77 -6.27 -2.52
C GLN A 101 -13.14 -6.26 -3.21
N SER A 102 -13.35 -5.29 -4.09
CA SER A 102 -14.49 -5.24 -5.00
C SER A 102 -14.01 -5.59 -6.40
N PHE A 103 -14.51 -6.71 -6.93
CA PHE A 103 -14.30 -7.19 -8.30
C PHE A 103 -15.26 -6.53 -9.29
#